data_AF-A0A101DD40-F1
#
_entry.id   AF-A0A101DD40-F1
#
_cell.length_a   1.000
_cell.length_b   1.000
_cell.length_c   1.000
_cell.angle_alpha   90.00
_cell.angle_beta   90.00
_cell.angle_gamma   90.00
#
_symmetry.space_group_name_H-M   'P 1'
#
loop_
_entity.id
_entity.type
_entity.pdbx_description
1 polymer ?
#
loop_
_entity_poly.entity_id
_entity_poly.type
_entity_poly.pdbx_seq_one_letter_code
_entity_poly.pdbx_strand_id
1 'polypeptide(L)'
;MKKLVIAITLLLIALGLRAPAISAIAAETINGVLLYSPSPYGSNEENLTIDITENNPNYPGYGKGLSPGSTYRFDDLLRIENGNGFPVCVVLHSQSDLIRFYTSGEALQTISFSLAVNESISVGVEFSSTELGLMEESYSIKTFEGECDEAV
;
A
#
# COMPACT_ATOMS: atom_id res chain seq x y z
N MET A 1 34.53 -36.55 -27.86
CA MET A 1 33.59 -35.53 -28.40
C MET A 1 32.26 -35.72 -27.67
N LYS A 2 31.89 -34.83 -26.72
CA LYS A 2 30.73 -33.92 -26.79
C LYS A 2 29.50 -34.60 -27.45
N LYS A 3 28.32 -34.73 -26.84
CA LYS A 3 27.43 -33.69 -26.29
C LYS A 3 26.43 -34.37 -25.33
N LEU A 4 26.34 -33.95 -24.06
CA LEU A 4 25.36 -32.97 -23.57
C LEU A 4 23.91 -33.43 -23.81
N VAL A 5 23.36 -34.25 -22.90
CA VAL A 5 21.90 -34.44 -22.78
C VAL A 5 21.40 -33.29 -21.92
N ILE A 6 20.92 -32.27 -22.62
CA ILE A 6 20.31 -31.06 -22.07
C ILE A 6 18.98 -31.45 -21.41
N ALA A 7 18.78 -30.95 -20.19
CA ALA A 7 17.57 -31.06 -19.40
C ALA A 7 16.32 -30.70 -20.23
N ILE A 8 15.41 -31.66 -20.38
CA ILE A 8 14.05 -31.41 -20.83
C ILE A 8 13.20 -31.20 -19.57
N THR A 9 13.31 -30.00 -19.01
CA THR A 9 12.34 -29.41 -18.07
C THR A 9 11.67 -28.22 -18.77
N LEU A 10 11.05 -28.48 -19.91
CA LEU A 10 9.92 -27.71 -20.43
C LEU A 10 8.67 -28.32 -19.77
N LEU A 11 7.69 -27.61 -19.21
CA LEU A 11 7.18 -26.28 -19.50
C LEU A 11 6.06 -26.04 -18.47
N LEU A 12 6.32 -25.34 -17.37
CA LEU A 12 5.25 -24.89 -16.44
C LEU A 12 5.55 -23.54 -15.75
N ILE A 13 6.64 -22.86 -16.11
CA ILE A 13 7.00 -21.54 -15.53
C ILE A 13 6.55 -20.41 -16.46
N ALA A 14 5.31 -20.45 -16.94
CA ALA A 14 4.77 -19.40 -17.82
C ALA A 14 3.34 -18.95 -17.47
N LEU A 15 2.84 -19.28 -16.28
CA LEU A 15 1.52 -18.81 -15.81
C LEU A 15 1.59 -17.89 -14.57
N GLY A 16 2.78 -17.58 -14.06
CA GLY A 16 2.94 -16.71 -12.88
C GLY A 16 3.04 -15.21 -13.17
N LEU A 17 2.98 -14.76 -14.43
CA LEU A 17 3.39 -13.39 -14.80
C LEU A 17 2.30 -12.32 -14.81
N ARG A 18 1.08 -12.59 -14.34
CA ARG A 18 -0.01 -11.60 -14.34
C ARG A 18 -0.93 -11.71 -13.14
N ALA A 19 -0.39 -12.03 -11.96
CA ALA A 19 -1.14 -11.89 -10.73
C ALA A 19 -1.30 -10.38 -10.42
N PRO A 20 -2.52 -9.88 -10.24
CA PRO A 20 -2.78 -8.47 -9.93
C PRO A 20 -2.49 -8.25 -8.45
N ALA A 21 -1.36 -7.66 -8.13
CA ALA A 21 -1.03 -7.23 -6.78
C ALA A 21 -0.61 -5.76 -6.85
N ILE A 22 -1.00 -4.99 -5.83
CA ILE A 22 -0.58 -3.60 -5.68
C ILE A 22 0.43 -3.59 -4.55
N SER A 23 1.67 -3.23 -4.86
CA SER A 23 2.69 -3.01 -3.83
C SER A 23 2.86 -1.50 -3.63
N ALA A 24 2.56 -1.01 -2.42
CA ALA A 24 2.82 0.37 -2.04
C ALA A 24 4.04 0.40 -1.10
N ILE A 25 5.17 0.86 -1.61
CA ILE A 25 6.43 0.83 -0.87
C ILE A 25 6.45 2.04 0.09
N ALA A 26 6.63 1.78 1.39
CA ALA A 26 6.87 2.83 2.38
C ALA A 26 8.37 3.09 2.43
N ALA A 27 8.82 4.24 1.90
CA ALA A 27 10.24 4.51 1.73
C ALA A 27 11.00 4.85 3.03
N GLU A 28 10.32 5.08 4.17
CA GLU A 28 10.98 5.53 5.39
C GLU A 28 10.11 5.35 6.64
N THR A 29 10.60 4.60 7.63
CA THR A 29 10.00 4.53 8.98
C THR A 29 10.64 5.63 9.83
N ILE A 30 10.03 6.82 9.90
CA ILE A 30 10.60 7.97 10.63
C ILE A 30 9.98 8.10 12.04
N ASN A 31 10.84 7.98 13.05
CA ASN A 31 10.70 8.35 14.48
C ASN A 31 9.31 8.21 15.15
N GLY A 32 9.15 7.12 15.92
CA GLY A 32 8.22 7.03 17.05
C GLY A 32 6.73 6.85 16.73
N VAL A 33 6.38 6.75 15.44
CA VAL A 33 5.03 6.43 14.98
C VAL A 33 4.97 4.94 14.59
N LEU A 34 3.91 4.25 15.02
CA LEU A 34 3.65 2.85 14.67
C LEU A 34 2.75 2.79 13.43
N LEU A 35 3.08 1.88 12.51
CA LEU A 35 2.34 1.68 11.27
C LEU A 35 1.93 0.23 11.12
N TYR A 36 0.65 0.02 10.86
CA TYR A 36 0.14 -1.29 10.48
C TYR A 36 -1.10 -1.14 9.59
N SER A 37 -1.38 -2.19 8.84
CA SER A 37 -2.58 -2.38 8.03
C SER A 37 -3.49 -3.36 8.76
N PRO A 38 -4.69 -2.94 9.18
CA PRO A 38 -5.70 -3.87 9.68
C PRO A 38 -6.44 -4.59 8.53
N SER A 39 -6.18 -4.22 7.27
CA SER A 39 -6.83 -4.83 6.12
C SER A 39 -6.41 -6.30 5.96
N PRO A 40 -7.36 -7.22 5.70
CA PRO A 40 -7.05 -8.62 5.38
C PRO A 40 -6.28 -8.79 4.06
N TYR A 41 -6.25 -7.73 3.24
CA TYR A 41 -5.47 -7.68 2.00
C TYR A 41 -4.13 -6.96 2.17
N GLY A 42 -3.89 -6.31 3.32
CA GLY A 42 -2.70 -5.53 3.58
C GLY A 42 -1.69 -6.27 4.47
N SER A 43 -0.43 -6.32 4.05
CA SER A 43 0.71 -6.77 4.89
C SER A 43 1.66 -5.61 5.14
N ASN A 44 2.35 -5.60 6.29
CA ASN A 44 3.32 -4.57 6.70
C ASN A 44 4.64 -5.16 7.19
N GLU A 45 4.98 -6.38 6.78
CA GLU A 45 6.20 -7.04 7.24
C GLU A 45 7.47 -6.25 6.84
N GLU A 46 7.45 -5.59 5.67
CA GLU A 46 8.54 -4.72 5.20
C GLU A 46 8.05 -3.48 4.42
N ASN A 47 6.89 -3.57 3.75
CA ASN A 47 6.23 -2.51 2.98
C ASN A 47 4.72 -2.69 3.07
N LEU A 48 3.92 -1.61 2.90
CA LEU A 48 2.47 -1.73 2.78
C LEU A 48 2.10 -2.41 1.46
N THR A 49 1.92 -3.73 1.49
CA THR A 49 1.55 -4.49 0.28
C THR A 49 0.07 -4.80 0.30
N ILE A 50 -0.66 -4.47 -0.77
CA ILE A 50 -2.06 -4.90 -0.97
C ILE A 50 -2.09 -6.06 -1.95
N ASP A 51 -2.28 -7.26 -1.43
CA ASP A 51 -2.40 -8.47 -2.22
C ASP A 51 -3.86 -8.78 -2.53
N ILE A 52 -4.36 -8.35 -3.69
CA ILE A 52 -5.71 -8.69 -4.18
C ILE A 52 -5.73 -9.92 -5.11
N THR A 53 -4.66 -10.72 -5.10
CA THR A 53 -4.57 -11.90 -5.97
C THR A 53 -5.50 -13.02 -5.50
N GLU A 54 -5.77 -13.98 -6.39
CA GLU A 54 -6.51 -15.21 -6.04
C GLU A 54 -5.77 -16.11 -5.03
N ASN A 55 -4.49 -15.81 -4.76
CA ASN A 55 -3.69 -16.50 -3.75
C ASN A 55 -3.88 -15.91 -2.34
N ASN A 56 -4.47 -14.72 -2.21
CA ASN A 56 -4.78 -14.16 -0.90
C ASN A 56 -5.84 -15.06 -0.21
N PRO A 57 -5.62 -15.51 1.04
CA PRO A 57 -6.58 -16.37 1.75
C PRO A 57 -7.97 -15.74 1.95
N ASN A 58 -8.08 -14.42 1.82
CA ASN A 58 -9.31 -13.66 1.92
C ASN A 58 -10.00 -13.43 0.57
N TYR A 59 -9.43 -13.95 -0.54
CA TYR A 59 -10.02 -13.84 -1.87
C TYR A 59 -11.43 -14.47 -1.90
N PRO A 60 -12.46 -13.75 -2.36
CA PRO A 60 -13.86 -14.19 -2.23
C PRO A 60 -14.26 -15.32 -3.20
N GLY A 61 -13.34 -15.81 -4.02
CA GLY A 61 -13.57 -16.89 -4.99
C GLY A 61 -14.10 -16.42 -6.35
N TYR A 62 -14.24 -15.11 -6.56
CA TYR A 62 -14.67 -14.51 -7.84
C TYR A 62 -13.94 -13.19 -8.12
N GLY A 63 -13.82 -12.83 -9.41
CA GLY A 63 -13.13 -11.62 -9.88
C GLY A 63 -11.61 -11.80 -10.03
N LYS A 64 -11.10 -11.85 -11.27
CA LYS A 64 -9.66 -12.04 -11.52
C LYS A 64 -8.92 -10.71 -11.63
N GLY A 65 -8.74 -10.02 -10.51
CA GLY A 65 -7.83 -8.88 -10.42
C GLY A 65 -8.36 -7.48 -10.55
N LEU A 66 -7.44 -6.59 -10.92
CA LEU A 66 -7.75 -5.22 -11.31
C LEU A 66 -8.50 -5.21 -12.65
N SER A 67 -9.51 -4.37 -12.76
CA SER A 67 -10.23 -4.06 -13.98
C SER A 67 -9.55 -2.85 -14.60
N PRO A 68 -9.22 -2.85 -15.91
CA PRO A 68 -8.51 -1.72 -16.52
C PRO A 68 -9.31 -0.42 -16.36
N GLY A 69 -8.63 0.69 -16.08
CA GLY A 69 -9.27 2.01 -15.95
C GLY A 69 -10.22 2.11 -14.76
N SER A 70 -10.09 1.23 -13.76
CA SER A 70 -10.92 1.23 -12.57
C SER A 70 -10.21 1.83 -11.37
N THR A 71 -11.01 2.45 -10.50
CA THR A 71 -10.57 2.98 -9.21
C THR A 71 -10.99 2.02 -8.10
N TYR A 72 -10.02 1.64 -7.27
CA TYR A 72 -10.18 0.79 -6.11
C TYR A 72 -9.98 1.61 -4.86
N ARG A 73 -10.85 1.43 -3.88
CA ARG A 73 -10.83 2.21 -2.65
C ARG A 73 -10.84 1.26 -1.46
N PHE A 74 -9.79 1.34 -0.65
CA PHE A 74 -9.62 0.52 0.55
C PHE A 74 -9.74 1.42 1.77
N ASP A 75 -10.87 1.32 2.45
CA ASP A 75 -11.06 1.95 3.75
C ASP A 75 -10.17 1.27 4.79
N ASP A 76 -9.70 2.05 5.76
CA ASP A 76 -8.88 1.57 6.87
C ASP A 76 -7.64 0.76 6.45
N LEU A 77 -7.03 1.07 5.30
CA LEU A 77 -5.88 0.31 4.82
C LEU A 77 -4.65 0.52 5.71
N LEU A 78 -4.44 1.74 6.19
CA LEU A 78 -3.33 2.12 7.05
C LEU A 78 -3.89 2.57 8.40
N ARG A 79 -3.29 2.11 9.49
CA ARG A 79 -3.43 2.69 10.81
C ARG A 79 -2.10 3.25 11.26
N ILE A 80 -2.14 4.51 11.70
CA ILE A 80 -0.99 5.27 12.14
C ILE A 80 -1.25 5.67 13.60
N GLU A 81 -0.33 5.31 14.49
CA GLU A 81 -0.43 5.59 15.94
C GLU A 81 0.78 6.36 16.44
N ASN A 82 0.53 7.42 17.22
CA ASN A 82 1.59 8.20 17.85
C ASN A 82 2.05 7.57 19.16
N GLY A 83 3.20 6.88 19.12
CA GLY A 83 3.86 6.32 20.31
C GLY A 83 4.80 7.30 21.01
N ASN A 84 4.89 8.56 20.56
CA ASN A 84 5.76 9.57 21.18
C ASN A 84 5.11 10.20 22.42
N GLY A 85 5.94 10.83 23.26
CA GLY A 85 5.49 11.60 24.42
C GLY A 85 5.00 13.02 24.09
N PHE A 86 4.85 13.36 22.81
CA PHE A 86 4.42 14.68 22.32
C PHE A 86 3.54 14.55 21.07
N PRO A 87 2.71 15.56 20.73
CA PRO A 87 1.93 15.57 19.49
C PRO A 87 2.82 15.53 18.25
N VAL A 88 2.36 14.87 17.19
CA VAL A 88 3.09 14.77 15.92
C VAL A 88 2.23 15.18 14.73
N CYS A 89 2.85 15.83 13.74
CA CYS A 89 2.28 16.09 12.44
C CYS A 89 2.75 14.99 11.49
N VAL A 90 1.81 14.25 10.92
CA VAL A 90 2.08 13.20 9.94
C VAL A 90 1.72 13.72 8.56
N VAL A 91 2.62 13.53 7.60
CA VAL A 91 2.41 13.90 6.19
C VAL A 91 2.59 12.66 5.33
N LEU A 92 1.52 12.23 4.66
CA LEU A 92 1.57 11.19 3.64
C LEU A 92 1.61 11.85 2.27
N HIS A 93 2.52 11.41 1.42
CA HIS A 93 2.66 11.91 0.05
C HIS A 93 2.93 10.78 -0.92
N SER A 94 2.08 10.67 -1.95
CA SER A 94 2.26 9.73 -3.05
C SER A 94 3.15 10.35 -4.12
N GLN A 95 4.07 9.55 -4.65
CA GLN A 95 4.95 9.95 -5.77
C GLN A 95 4.28 9.71 -7.13
N SER A 96 3.00 9.33 -7.13
CA SER A 96 2.23 8.92 -8.29
C SER A 96 0.81 9.46 -8.23
N ASP A 97 0.21 9.74 -9.39
CA ASP A 97 -1.21 10.11 -9.50
C ASP A 97 -2.15 8.91 -9.38
N LEU A 98 -1.58 7.69 -9.35
CA LEU A 98 -2.32 6.43 -9.27
C LEU A 98 -2.62 6.01 -7.84
N ILE A 99 -1.95 6.62 -6.84
CA ILE A 99 -2.22 6.43 -5.42
C ILE A 99 -2.67 7.76 -4.81
N ARG A 100 -3.77 7.74 -4.07
CA ARG A 100 -4.25 8.85 -3.24
C ARG A 100 -4.67 8.36 -1.86
N PHE A 101 -4.59 9.24 -0.87
CA PHE A 101 -4.88 8.96 0.54
C PHE A 101 -6.08 9.77 1.02
N TYR A 102 -6.80 9.25 2.02
CA TYR A 102 -7.86 9.99 2.70
C TYR A 102 -8.04 9.52 4.13
N THR A 103 -8.44 10.42 5.02
CA THR A 103 -8.99 10.10 6.35
C THR A 103 -10.52 10.16 6.35
N SER A 104 -11.07 11.02 5.49
CA SER A 104 -12.49 11.16 5.18
C SER A 104 -12.64 11.87 3.83
N GLY A 105 -13.78 11.70 3.15
CA GLY A 105 -14.08 12.47 1.95
C GLY A 105 -13.18 12.17 0.75
N GLU A 106 -12.67 13.22 0.11
CA GLU A 106 -11.88 13.13 -1.12
C GLU A 106 -10.51 12.50 -0.89
N ALA A 107 -10.05 11.71 -1.86
CA ALA A 107 -8.69 11.16 -1.84
C ALA A 107 -7.71 12.13 -2.50
N LEU A 108 -6.64 12.47 -1.79
CA LEU A 108 -5.64 13.44 -2.21
C LEU A 108 -4.26 12.79 -2.34
N GLN A 109 -3.41 13.33 -3.21
CA GLN A 109 -2.02 12.85 -3.37
C GLN A 109 -1.18 13.11 -2.11
N THR A 110 -1.51 14.16 -1.37
CA THR A 110 -0.90 14.52 -0.09
C THR A 110 -2.00 14.78 0.93
N ILE A 111 -1.86 14.20 2.12
CA ILE A 111 -2.70 14.52 3.29
C ILE A 111 -1.81 14.79 4.50
N SER A 112 -2.30 15.60 5.42
CA SER A 112 -1.59 15.93 6.67
C SER A 112 -2.55 15.95 7.84
N PHE A 113 -2.15 15.36 8.95
CA PHE A 113 -2.95 15.37 10.18
C PHE A 113 -2.08 15.32 11.43
N SER A 114 -2.61 15.92 12.49
CA SER A 114 -2.01 15.88 13.82
C SER A 114 -2.49 14.66 14.59
N LEU A 115 -1.60 14.03 15.34
CA LEU A 115 -1.92 13.00 16.32
C LEU A 115 -1.44 13.43 17.70
N ALA A 116 -2.35 13.51 18.66
CA ALA A 116 -2.01 13.63 20.08
C ALA A 116 -1.26 12.38 20.57
N VAL A 117 -0.73 12.45 21.80
CA VAL A 117 -0.02 11.33 22.43
C VAL A 117 -0.94 10.11 22.56
N ASN A 118 -0.50 8.95 22.05
CA ASN A 118 -1.25 7.69 21.96
C ASN A 118 -2.51 7.75 21.09
N GLU A 119 -2.69 8.79 20.27
CA GLU A 119 -3.77 8.85 19.30
C GLU A 119 -3.45 7.98 18.08
N SER A 120 -4.49 7.38 17.48
CA SER A 120 -4.36 6.67 16.22
C SER A 120 -5.44 7.10 15.24
N ILE A 121 -5.10 7.03 13.95
CA ILE A 121 -6.03 7.31 12.85
C ILE A 121 -5.97 6.22 11.79
N SER A 122 -7.11 5.99 11.16
CA SER A 122 -7.21 5.19 9.94
C SER A 122 -7.01 6.08 8.72
N VAL A 123 -6.22 5.61 7.76
CA VAL A 123 -6.04 6.20 6.44
C VAL A 123 -6.49 5.19 5.41
N GLY A 124 -7.47 5.58 4.59
CA GLY A 124 -7.85 4.84 3.40
C GLY A 124 -6.97 5.21 2.22
N VAL A 125 -6.89 4.30 1.25
CA VAL A 125 -6.07 4.48 0.04
C VAL A 125 -6.88 4.16 -1.20
N GLU A 126 -6.77 5.04 -2.18
CA GLU A 126 -7.40 4.93 -3.49
C GLU A 126 -6.34 4.64 -4.56
N PHE A 127 -6.61 3.62 -5.38
CA PHE A 127 -5.75 3.15 -6.45
C PHE A 127 -6.46 3.26 -7.78
N SER A 128 -5.86 3.94 -8.75
CA SER A 128 -6.34 3.98 -10.13
C SER A 128 -5.52 3.04 -10.99
N SER A 129 -6.17 2.03 -11.57
CA SER A 129 -5.50 1.07 -12.46
C SER A 129 -5.46 1.57 -13.90
N THR A 130 -4.28 1.58 -14.51
CA THR A 130 -4.10 1.94 -15.93
C THR A 130 -4.02 0.71 -16.82
N GLU A 131 -3.43 -0.38 -16.32
CA GLU A 131 -3.28 -1.66 -17.01
C GLU A 131 -3.57 -2.85 -16.08
N LEU A 132 -3.70 -4.04 -16.66
CA LEU A 132 -3.79 -5.30 -15.91
C LEU A 132 -2.39 -5.76 -15.49
N GLY A 133 -2.15 -5.91 -14.19
CA GLY A 133 -0.91 -6.52 -13.70
C GLY A 133 -0.50 -6.07 -12.31
N LEU A 134 0.78 -6.31 -12.01
CA LEU A 134 1.43 -5.77 -10.83
C LEU A 134 1.60 -4.27 -11.00
N MET A 135 1.15 -3.49 -10.01
CA MET A 135 1.42 -2.06 -9.92
C MET A 135 2.30 -1.81 -8.72
N GLU A 136 3.48 -1.25 -8.98
CA GLU A 136 4.45 -0.85 -7.95
C GLU A 136 4.51 0.66 -7.93
N GLU A 137 3.97 1.26 -6.88
CA GLU A 137 3.92 2.69 -6.72
C GLU A 137 4.54 3.05 -5.37
N SER A 138 5.16 4.22 -5.29
CA SER A 138 5.87 4.66 -4.08
C SER A 138 5.16 5.81 -3.40
N TYR A 139 5.23 5.81 -2.06
CA TYR A 139 4.76 6.91 -1.25
C TYR A 139 5.70 7.13 -0.07
N SER A 140 5.57 8.28 0.57
CA SER A 140 6.37 8.66 1.73
C SER A 140 5.46 9.03 2.89
N ILE A 141 5.94 8.75 4.09
CA ILE A 141 5.32 9.15 5.34
C ILE A 141 6.38 9.90 6.13
N LYS A 142 6.10 11.16 6.45
CA LYS A 142 7.00 12.02 7.23
C LYS A 142 6.33 12.42 8.52
N THR A 143 7.12 12.49 9.58
CA THR A 143 6.67 12.86 10.93
C THR A 143 7.45 14.06 11.42
N PHE A 144 6.74 15.04 11.97
CA PHE A 144 7.31 16.24 12.57
C PHE A 144 6.80 16.38 14.01
N GLU A 145 7.66 16.83 14.91
CA GLU A 145 7.25 17.17 16.27
C GLU A 145 6.32 18.39 16.27
N GLY A 146 5.20 18.31 16.99
CA GLY A 146 4.17 19.35 17.04
C GLY A 146 2.94 19.03 16.19
N GLU A 147 1.99 19.96 16.15
CA GLU A 147 0.79 19.86 15.30
C GLU A 147 1.09 20.38 13.88
N CYS A 148 0.32 19.94 12.89
CA CYS A 148 0.42 20.48 11.53
C CYS A 148 -0.08 21.94 11.49
N ASP A 149 0.64 22.82 10.80
CA ASP A 149 0.22 24.22 10.58
C ASP A 149 -1.08 24.30 9.75
N GLU A 150 -1.23 23.41 8.76
CA GLU A 150 -2.44 23.20 7.98
C GLU A 150 -2.68 21.68 7.82
N ALA A 151 -3.75 21.17 8.43
CA ALA A 151 -4.21 19.80 8.27
C ALA A 151 -5.20 19.71 7.10
N VAL A 152 -5.02 18.71 6.24
CA VAL A 152 -5.84 18.45 5.05
C VAL A 152 -6.18 16.98 4.96
#